data_AF-A0A9D6U0N4-F1
#
_entry.id   AF-A0A9D6U0N4-F1
#
_cell.length_a   1.000
_cell.length_b   1.000
_cell.length_c   1.000
_cell.angle_alpha   90.00
_cell.angle_beta   90.00
_cell.angle_gamma   90.00
#
_symmetry.space_group_name_H-M   'P 1'
#
loop_
_entity.id
_entity.type
_entity.pdbx_description
1 polymer ?
#
loop_
_entity_poly.entity_id
_entity_poly.type
_entity_poly.pdbx_seq_one_letter_code
_entity_poly.pdbx_strand_id
1 'polypeptide(L)'
;MQDYGEQKQEWCEPSSGRVGPTSPALPANNLILIGTVHGDPRGYERVWRLLDRLRPEVVTVEISRFSVRYRGAWEGRWRRQLNEALTGLPPGASGHPAIQRVAGQIALPFEYRAARDYCRRYGAKCLPLDLGGLSRRHLPRYGPELLSPDNLRALLETPAEPQEDLVAQEFRRARLALERAPWRPPLPGSRETWRREFFVTRRLKDQVMKGGRIVHLGGWEHLIPWRDRDGLRSWLEEQKPYIMLADEGDFFPSEGSENP
;
A
#
# COMPACT_ATOMS: atom_id res chain seq x y z
N MET A 1 70.46 21.18 -37.91
CA MET A 1 70.12 20.98 -36.49
C MET A 1 69.07 22.02 -36.17
N GLN A 2 67.79 21.68 -36.38
CA GLN A 2 66.66 22.60 -36.29
C GLN A 2 65.86 22.30 -35.03
N ASP A 3 65.49 23.40 -34.39
CA ASP A 3 64.82 23.61 -33.12
C ASP A 3 63.41 22.98 -33.11
N TYR A 4 63.08 22.20 -32.08
CA TYR A 4 61.72 21.70 -31.83
C TYR A 4 61.28 22.15 -30.44
N GLY A 5 60.31 23.07 -30.43
CA GLY A 5 59.72 23.65 -29.24
C GLY A 5 58.91 22.66 -28.40
N GLU A 6 59.03 22.83 -27.09
CA GLU A 6 58.24 22.15 -26.06
C GLU A 6 56.79 22.67 -26.05
N GLN A 7 55.82 21.78 -26.31
CA GLN A 7 54.41 22.01 -26.00
C GLN A 7 54.10 21.50 -24.59
N LYS A 8 53.63 22.41 -23.72
CA LYS A 8 53.03 22.07 -22.43
C LYS A 8 51.64 21.45 -22.65
N GLN A 9 51.45 20.22 -22.19
CA GLN A 9 50.14 19.58 -22.09
C GLN A 9 49.36 20.17 -20.90
N GLU A 10 48.30 20.91 -21.20
CA GLU A 10 47.22 21.22 -20.25
C GLU A 10 46.41 19.96 -19.97
N TRP A 11 46.41 19.55 -18.71
CA TRP A 11 45.56 18.49 -18.19
C TRP A 11 44.15 19.04 -17.97
N CYS A 12 43.23 18.73 -18.88
CA CYS A 12 41.79 18.89 -18.65
C CYS A 12 41.30 17.78 -17.69
N GLU A 13 40.88 18.17 -16.49
CA GLU A 13 40.14 17.27 -15.60
C GLU A 13 38.79 16.88 -16.22
N PRO A 14 38.38 15.60 -16.19
CA PRO A 14 37.07 15.20 -16.65
C PRO A 14 36.00 15.72 -15.67
N SER A 15 35.12 16.56 -16.19
CA SER A 15 33.90 17.02 -15.52
C SER A 15 33.16 15.84 -14.91
N SER A 16 33.07 15.83 -13.57
CA SER A 16 32.29 14.89 -12.78
C SER A 16 30.80 15.09 -13.05
N GLY A 17 30.31 14.46 -14.12
CA GLY A 17 28.89 14.31 -14.38
C GLY A 17 28.24 13.61 -13.19
N ARG A 18 27.42 14.35 -12.43
CA ARG A 18 26.53 13.76 -11.43
C ARG A 18 25.58 12.81 -12.16
N VAL A 19 25.89 11.53 -12.13
CA VAL A 19 24.93 10.47 -12.41
C VAL A 19 23.89 10.55 -11.29
N GLY A 20 22.77 11.24 -11.55
CA GLY A 20 21.61 11.15 -10.69
C GLY A 20 21.20 9.68 -10.56
N PRO A 21 20.56 9.26 -9.45
CA PRO A 21 20.16 7.87 -9.27
C PRO A 21 19.30 7.47 -10.47
N THR A 22 19.83 6.56 -11.28
CA THR A 22 19.12 6.00 -12.42
C THR A 22 17.88 5.33 -11.86
N SER A 23 16.70 5.85 -12.20
CA SER A 23 15.45 5.25 -11.80
C SER A 23 15.48 3.77 -12.20
N PRO A 24 15.17 2.83 -11.28
CA PRO A 24 15.26 1.42 -11.59
C PRO A 24 14.42 1.10 -12.83
N ALA A 25 14.97 0.24 -13.70
CA ALA A 25 14.27 -0.25 -14.88
C ALA A 25 12.95 -0.91 -14.46
N LEU A 26 11.89 -0.75 -15.27
CA LEU A 26 10.60 -1.37 -14.98
C LEU A 26 10.76 -2.90 -14.97
N PRO A 27 10.11 -3.62 -14.03
CA PRO A 27 10.13 -5.07 -14.04
C PRO A 27 9.49 -5.59 -15.33
N ALA A 28 10.12 -6.58 -15.96
CA ALA A 28 9.59 -7.27 -17.15
C ALA A 28 8.40 -8.19 -16.83
N ASN A 29 8.08 -8.38 -15.54
CA ASN A 29 7.08 -9.31 -15.05
C ASN A 29 5.66 -8.78 -15.30
N ASN A 30 4.77 -9.66 -15.74
CA ASN A 30 3.37 -9.31 -15.98
C ASN A 30 2.54 -9.22 -14.70
N LEU A 31 3.05 -9.73 -13.57
CA LEU A 31 2.43 -9.65 -12.25
C LEU A 31 3.35 -8.94 -11.27
N ILE A 32 2.85 -7.84 -10.70
CA ILE A 32 3.54 -7.04 -9.68
C ILE A 32 2.69 -7.03 -8.42
N LEU A 33 3.27 -7.40 -7.28
CA LEU A 33 2.62 -7.39 -5.98
C LEU A 33 3.19 -6.22 -5.16
N ILE A 34 2.34 -5.29 -4.78
CA ILE A 34 2.70 -4.11 -3.99
C ILE A 34 2.17 -4.29 -2.57
N GLY A 35 3.10 -4.43 -1.63
CA GLY A 35 2.81 -4.57 -0.21
C GLY A 35 2.57 -3.21 0.42
N THR A 36 1.38 -3.02 1.01
CA THR A 36 1.00 -1.78 1.69
C THR A 36 1.01 -1.97 3.21
N VAL A 37 1.19 -0.87 3.93
CA VAL A 37 0.88 -0.79 5.36
C VAL A 37 -0.48 -0.11 5.49
N HIS A 38 -1.46 -0.80 6.04
CA HIS A 38 -2.81 -0.26 6.19
C HIS A 38 -2.82 0.98 7.07
N GLY A 39 -3.54 2.02 6.65
CA GLY A 39 -3.61 3.29 7.37
C GLY A 39 -2.38 4.19 7.20
N ASP A 40 -1.48 3.91 6.26
CA ASP A 40 -0.41 4.83 5.87
C ASP A 40 -0.99 6.20 5.43
N PRO A 41 -0.68 7.30 6.15
CA PRO A 41 -1.13 8.65 5.79
C PRO A 41 -0.68 9.08 4.39
N ARG A 42 0.49 8.60 3.94
CA ARG A 42 1.07 8.89 2.62
C ARG A 42 0.82 7.77 1.60
N GLY A 43 0.06 6.73 2.00
CA GLY A 43 -0.13 5.52 1.22
C GLY A 43 -0.80 5.78 -0.13
N TYR A 44 -1.73 6.74 -0.20
CA TYR A 44 -2.35 7.12 -1.47
C TYR A 44 -1.31 7.64 -2.49
N GLU A 45 -0.47 8.59 -2.09
CA GLU A 45 0.53 9.21 -2.97
C GLU A 45 1.58 8.20 -3.43
N ARG A 46 2.05 7.38 -2.50
CA ARG A 46 3.00 6.29 -2.74
C ARG A 46 2.47 5.29 -3.77
N VAL A 47 1.27 4.77 -3.54
CA VAL A 47 0.61 3.84 -4.48
C VAL A 47 0.35 4.52 -5.82
N TRP A 48 -0.11 5.78 -5.82
CA TRP A 48 -0.34 6.53 -7.05
C TRP A 48 0.92 6.62 -7.91
N ARG A 49 2.06 7.04 -7.34
CA ARG A 49 3.34 7.15 -8.05
C ARG A 49 3.79 5.81 -8.63
N LEU A 50 3.65 4.73 -7.85
CA LEU A 50 3.97 3.38 -8.34
C LEU A 50 3.05 2.98 -9.50
N LEU A 51 1.74 3.17 -9.38
CA LEU A 51 0.81 2.85 -10.47
C LEU A 51 1.10 3.68 -11.72
N ASP A 52 1.34 4.98 -11.57
CA ASP A 52 1.66 5.89 -12.67
C ASP A 52 2.95 5.48 -13.39
N ARG A 53 3.98 5.11 -12.63
CA ARG A 53 5.26 4.61 -13.14
C ARG A 53 5.11 3.25 -13.84
N LEU A 54 4.41 2.32 -13.21
CA LEU A 54 4.28 0.94 -13.68
C LEU A 54 3.32 0.81 -14.85
N ARG A 55 2.39 1.74 -15.05
CA ARG A 55 1.37 1.71 -16.11
C ARG A 55 0.63 0.36 -16.24
N PRO A 56 0.07 -0.23 -15.16
CA PRO A 56 -0.69 -1.47 -15.28
C PRO A 56 -1.99 -1.27 -16.06
N GLU A 57 -2.39 -2.31 -16.77
CA GLU A 57 -3.69 -2.43 -17.46
C GLU A 57 -4.79 -2.92 -16.51
N VAL A 58 -4.40 -3.64 -15.46
CA VAL A 58 -5.30 -4.14 -14.41
C VAL A 58 -4.69 -3.84 -13.05
N VAL A 59 -5.45 -3.17 -12.20
CA VAL A 59 -5.14 -2.99 -10.79
C VAL A 59 -6.13 -3.78 -9.95
N THR A 60 -5.63 -4.76 -9.23
CA THR A 60 -6.41 -5.53 -8.26
C THR A 60 -6.12 -5.03 -6.86
N VAL A 61 -7.12 -5.03 -5.98
CA VAL A 61 -7.00 -4.54 -4.61
C VAL A 61 -7.58 -5.55 -3.65
N GLU A 62 -6.86 -5.86 -2.58
CA GLU A 62 -7.29 -6.73 -1.48
C GLU A 62 -8.39 -6.07 -0.65
N ILE A 63 -9.57 -5.96 -1.25
CA ILE A 63 -10.78 -5.44 -0.63
C ILE A 63 -11.98 -6.11 -1.28
N SER A 64 -12.98 -6.45 -0.47
CA SER A 64 -14.16 -7.12 -0.98
C SER A 64 -15.12 -6.13 -1.65
N ARG A 65 -15.83 -6.58 -2.69
CA ARG A 65 -16.92 -5.79 -3.30
C ARG A 65 -17.96 -5.34 -2.28
N PHE A 66 -18.20 -6.17 -1.25
CA PHE A 66 -19.09 -5.82 -0.16
C PHE A 66 -18.53 -4.63 0.64
N SER A 67 -17.25 -4.67 1.04
CA SER A 67 -16.61 -3.58 1.78
C SER A 67 -16.69 -2.25 1.03
N VAL A 68 -16.39 -2.24 -0.27
CA VAL A 68 -16.49 -1.04 -1.12
C VAL A 68 -17.91 -0.46 -1.09
N ARG A 69 -18.92 -1.29 -1.37
CA ARG A 69 -20.32 -0.83 -1.43
C ARG A 69 -20.82 -0.37 -0.07
N TYR A 70 -20.52 -1.13 0.98
CA TYR A 70 -20.98 -0.85 2.33
C TYR A 70 -20.38 0.46 2.84
N ARG A 71 -19.06 0.65 2.69
CA ARG A 71 -18.41 1.92 3.04
C ARG A 71 -18.97 3.08 2.24
N GLY A 72 -19.17 2.92 0.93
CA GLY A 72 -19.79 3.96 0.09
C GLY A 72 -21.18 4.40 0.55
N ALA A 73 -21.98 3.49 1.11
CA ALA A 73 -23.31 3.81 1.64
C ALA A 73 -23.29 4.39 3.06
N TRP A 74 -22.30 4.03 3.89
CA TRP A 74 -22.30 4.32 5.34
C TRP A 74 -21.29 5.39 5.77
N GLU A 75 -20.30 5.72 4.95
CA GLU A 75 -19.21 6.65 5.30
C GLU A 75 -19.74 7.99 5.82
N GLY A 76 -20.73 8.60 5.15
CA GLY A 76 -21.31 9.87 5.59
C GLY A 76 -21.98 9.79 6.96
N ARG A 77 -22.64 8.67 7.28
CA ARG A 77 -23.25 8.45 8.59
C ARG A 77 -22.20 8.27 9.68
N TRP A 78 -21.17 7.47 9.41
CA TRP A 78 -20.07 7.27 10.35
C TRP A 78 -19.27 8.54 10.61
N ARG A 79 -19.04 9.37 9.59
CA ARG A 79 -18.40 10.68 9.77
C ARG A 79 -19.23 11.61 10.65
N ARG A 80 -20.55 11.68 10.45
CA ARG A 80 -21.43 12.46 11.34
C ARG A 80 -21.38 11.96 12.77
N GLN A 81 -21.52 10.65 12.96
CA GLN A 81 -21.46 10.03 14.29
C GLN A 81 -20.12 10.30 14.98
N LEU A 82 -18.99 10.19 14.27
CA LEU A 82 -17.68 10.54 14.81
C LEU A 82 -17.65 12.01 15.25
N ASN A 83 -18.07 12.92 14.38
CA ASN A 83 -18.08 14.36 14.69
C ASN A 83 -18.96 14.69 15.90
N GLU A 84 -20.16 14.11 15.98
CA GLU A 84 -21.07 14.25 17.13
C GLU A 84 -20.45 13.70 18.41
N ALA A 85 -19.77 12.56 18.36
CA ALA A 85 -19.09 12.03 19.54
C ALA A 85 -17.91 12.91 19.98
N LEU A 86 -17.17 13.48 19.02
CA LEU A 86 -16.04 14.38 19.31
C LEU A 86 -16.47 15.68 20.01
N THR A 87 -17.71 16.17 19.84
CA THR A 87 -18.17 17.35 20.57
C THR A 87 -18.30 17.12 22.08
N GLY A 88 -18.41 15.85 22.50
CA GLY A 88 -18.46 15.45 23.90
C GLY A 88 -17.09 15.10 24.51
N LEU A 89 -15.99 15.29 23.77
CA LEU A 89 -14.63 14.98 24.21
C LEU A 89 -13.81 16.25 24.50
N PRO A 90 -12.68 16.15 25.22
CA PRO A 90 -11.81 17.28 25.49
C PRO A 90 -11.33 18.01 24.21
N PRO A 91 -11.07 19.33 24.28
CA PRO A 91 -10.46 20.06 23.17
C PRO A 91 -9.17 19.38 22.68
N GLY A 92 -9.01 19.28 21.36
CA GLY A 92 -7.85 18.62 20.75
C GLY A 92 -7.99 17.10 20.55
N ALA A 93 -9.08 16.47 21.02
CA ALA A 93 -9.31 15.03 20.82
C ALA A 93 -9.24 14.61 19.33
N SER A 94 -9.71 15.45 18.41
CA SER A 94 -9.64 15.20 16.96
C SER A 94 -8.20 15.08 16.44
N GLY A 95 -7.23 15.70 17.12
CA GLY A 95 -5.81 15.63 16.79
C GLY A 95 -5.10 14.40 17.37
N HIS A 96 -5.76 13.63 18.24
CA HIS A 96 -5.13 12.46 18.86
C HIS A 96 -4.88 11.36 17.81
N PRO A 97 -3.67 10.76 17.72
CA PRO A 97 -3.34 9.77 16.68
C PRO A 97 -4.30 8.58 16.62
N ALA A 98 -4.80 8.11 17.77
CA ALA A 98 -5.80 7.04 17.81
C ALA A 98 -7.15 7.44 17.16
N ILE A 99 -7.57 8.70 17.32
CA ILE A 99 -8.79 9.23 16.71
C ILE A 99 -8.60 9.44 15.21
N GLN A 100 -7.43 9.94 14.79
CA GLN A 100 -7.09 10.05 13.37
C GLN A 100 -7.10 8.68 12.67
N ARG A 101 -6.61 7.63 13.34
CA ARG A 101 -6.71 6.24 12.84
C ARG A 101 -8.16 5.80 12.66
N VAL A 102 -9.04 6.06 13.62
CA VAL A 102 -10.48 5.76 13.49
C VAL A 102 -11.09 6.51 12.31
N ALA A 103 -10.80 7.80 12.16
CA ALA A 103 -11.26 8.59 11.02
C ALA A 103 -10.78 8.01 9.68
N GLY A 104 -9.51 7.56 9.62
CA GLY A 104 -8.94 6.86 8.47
C GLY A 104 -9.61 5.52 8.18
N GLN A 105 -9.96 4.76 9.23
CA GLN A 105 -10.68 3.48 9.11
C GLN A 105 -12.10 3.63 8.60
N ILE A 106 -12.78 4.76 8.79
CA ILE A 106 -14.15 5.01 8.28
C ILE A 106 -14.13 5.16 6.76
N ALA A 107 -13.14 5.88 6.23
CA ALA A 107 -13.01 6.14 4.80
C ALA A 107 -12.82 4.86 3.97
N LEU A 108 -13.09 4.92 2.66
CA LEU A 108 -12.60 3.89 1.74
C LEU A 108 -11.07 3.77 1.85
N PRO A 109 -10.48 2.57 1.97
CA PRO A 109 -9.02 2.41 2.12
C PRO A 109 -8.23 3.08 0.99
N PHE A 110 -7.05 3.63 1.30
CA PHE A 110 -6.28 4.41 0.34
C PHE A 110 -5.85 3.57 -0.87
N GLU A 111 -5.62 2.28 -0.68
CA GLU A 111 -5.25 1.33 -1.73
C GLU A 111 -6.33 1.31 -2.82
N TYR A 112 -7.59 1.21 -2.40
CA TYR A 112 -8.72 1.23 -3.33
C TYR A 112 -8.94 2.60 -3.95
N ARG A 113 -8.78 3.69 -3.18
CA ARG A 113 -8.90 5.06 -3.72
C ARG A 113 -7.87 5.32 -4.81
N ALA A 114 -6.59 5.04 -4.54
CA ALA A 114 -5.51 5.23 -5.50
C ALA A 114 -5.69 4.36 -6.76
N ALA A 115 -6.04 3.07 -6.59
CA ALA A 115 -6.33 2.17 -7.70
C ALA A 115 -7.49 2.66 -8.57
N ARG A 116 -8.60 3.04 -7.95
CA ARG A 116 -9.81 3.54 -8.63
C ARG A 116 -9.49 4.80 -9.43
N ASP A 117 -8.80 5.75 -8.79
CA ASP A 117 -8.54 7.05 -9.40
C ASP A 117 -7.52 6.94 -10.54
N TYR A 118 -6.48 6.09 -10.39
CA TYR A 118 -5.56 5.72 -11.46
C TYR A 118 -6.30 5.07 -12.63
N CYS A 119 -7.13 4.07 -12.36
CA CYS A 119 -7.86 3.34 -13.39
C CYS A 119 -8.83 4.24 -14.15
N ARG A 120 -9.49 5.17 -13.46
CA ARG A 120 -10.33 6.18 -14.09
C ARG A 120 -9.52 7.10 -15.01
N ARG A 121 -8.31 7.51 -14.61
CA ARG A 121 -7.45 8.40 -15.38
C ARG A 121 -6.87 7.74 -16.64
N TYR A 122 -6.46 6.48 -16.54
CA TYR A 122 -5.70 5.79 -17.59
C TYR A 122 -6.48 4.69 -18.32
N GLY A 123 -7.78 4.53 -18.06
CA GLY A 123 -8.61 3.50 -18.70
C GLY A 123 -8.29 2.07 -18.29
N ALA A 124 -7.54 1.88 -17.20
CA ALA A 124 -7.23 0.56 -16.66
C ALA A 124 -8.42 -0.05 -15.90
N LYS A 125 -8.37 -1.36 -15.61
CA LYS A 125 -9.43 -2.07 -14.88
C LYS A 125 -9.11 -2.11 -13.38
N CYS A 126 -10.00 -1.56 -12.55
CA CYS A 126 -9.91 -1.66 -11.09
C CYS A 126 -10.75 -2.84 -10.56
N LEU A 127 -10.14 -3.84 -9.95
CA LEU A 127 -10.81 -5.06 -9.49
C LEU A 127 -10.65 -5.28 -7.96
N PRO A 128 -11.71 -5.12 -7.16
CA PRO A 128 -11.70 -5.56 -5.76
C PRO A 128 -11.68 -7.10 -5.70
N LEU A 129 -10.61 -7.66 -5.12
CA LEU A 129 -10.35 -9.09 -4.99
C LEU A 129 -10.19 -9.46 -3.51
N ASP A 130 -11.30 -9.72 -2.84
CA ASP A 130 -11.29 -10.32 -1.50
C ASP A 130 -12.66 -10.94 -1.17
N LEU A 131 -12.68 -11.84 -0.19
CA LEU A 131 -13.89 -12.39 0.40
C LEU A 131 -14.58 -11.37 1.32
N GLY A 132 -15.90 -11.26 1.22
CA GLY A 132 -16.67 -10.31 2.02
C GLY A 132 -17.04 -10.77 3.43
N GLY A 133 -16.66 -12.00 3.83
CA GLY A 133 -17.09 -12.61 5.09
C GLY A 133 -16.74 -11.78 6.32
N LEU A 134 -15.46 -11.44 6.47
CA LEU A 134 -14.96 -10.57 7.54
C LEU A 134 -15.64 -9.20 7.51
N SER A 135 -15.67 -8.54 6.35
CA SER A 135 -16.27 -7.21 6.23
C SER A 135 -17.75 -7.18 6.61
N ARG A 136 -18.52 -8.24 6.30
CA ARG A 136 -19.94 -8.38 6.67
C ARG A 136 -20.16 -8.47 8.17
N ARG A 137 -19.20 -9.02 8.92
CA ARG A 137 -19.27 -9.14 10.38
C ARG A 137 -18.76 -7.88 11.08
N HIS A 138 -17.71 -7.24 10.55
CA HIS A 138 -17.05 -6.13 11.23
C HIS A 138 -17.61 -4.75 10.88
N LEU A 139 -17.95 -4.46 9.61
CA LEU A 139 -18.40 -3.12 9.23
C LEU A 139 -19.69 -2.68 9.95
N PRO A 140 -20.72 -3.54 10.15
CA PRO A 140 -21.90 -3.14 10.90
C PRO A 140 -21.62 -2.75 12.36
N ARG A 141 -20.50 -3.22 12.93
CA ARG A 141 -20.09 -2.94 14.31
C ARG A 141 -19.42 -1.58 14.48
N TYR A 142 -19.06 -0.90 13.38
CA TYR A 142 -18.39 0.40 13.47
C TYR A 142 -19.22 1.45 14.22
N GLY A 143 -20.51 1.56 13.90
CA GLY A 143 -21.40 2.49 14.61
C GLY A 143 -21.50 2.20 16.11
N PRO A 144 -21.99 1.02 16.52
CA PRO A 144 -22.26 0.74 17.93
C PRO A 144 -20.99 0.52 18.78
N GLU A 145 -19.84 0.18 18.18
CA GLU A 145 -18.63 -0.17 18.94
C GLU A 145 -17.49 0.83 18.69
N LEU A 146 -16.96 0.86 17.47
CA LEU A 146 -15.78 1.68 17.12
C LEU A 146 -16.02 3.17 17.35
N LEU A 147 -17.23 3.65 17.02
CA LEU A 147 -17.63 5.05 17.10
C LEU A 147 -18.47 5.36 18.35
N SER A 148 -18.48 4.44 19.32
CA SER A 148 -19.12 4.71 20.62
C SER A 148 -18.32 5.77 21.40
N PRO A 149 -18.99 6.67 22.14
CA PRO A 149 -18.31 7.64 22.98
C PRO A 149 -17.33 7.00 23.97
N ASP A 150 -17.70 5.85 24.54
CA ASP A 150 -16.86 5.11 25.50
C ASP A 150 -15.57 4.60 24.83
N ASN A 151 -15.67 4.02 23.63
CA ASN A 151 -14.49 3.59 22.88
C ASN A 151 -13.59 4.78 22.51
N LEU A 152 -14.18 5.89 22.08
CA LEU A 152 -13.41 7.08 21.72
C LEU A 152 -12.69 7.69 22.93
N ARG A 153 -13.32 7.69 24.13
CA ARG A 153 -12.65 8.10 25.38
C ARG A 153 -11.50 7.17 25.72
N ALA A 154 -11.71 5.86 25.66
CA ALA A 154 -10.66 4.88 25.93
C ALA A 154 -9.46 5.03 24.97
N LEU A 155 -9.69 5.38 23.71
CA LEU A 155 -8.61 5.63 22.75
C LEU A 155 -7.74 6.85 23.11
N LEU A 156 -8.28 7.85 23.81
CA LEU A 156 -7.51 9.01 24.29
C LEU A 156 -6.55 8.66 25.44
N GLU A 157 -6.77 7.52 26.11
CA GLU A 157 -5.88 7.03 27.17
C GLU A 157 -4.71 6.21 26.61
N THR A 158 -4.74 5.87 25.31
CA THR A 158 -3.67 5.12 24.66
C THR A 158 -2.50 6.03 24.28
N PRO A 159 -1.26 5.51 24.24
CA PRO A 159 -0.10 6.29 23.80
C PRO A 159 -0.31 6.94 22.43
N ALA A 160 0.01 8.23 22.34
CA ALA A 160 -0.07 9.04 21.13
C ALA A 160 1.16 8.87 20.25
N GLU A 161 1.47 7.65 19.83
CA GLU A 161 2.54 7.43 18.85
C GLU A 161 2.11 7.97 17.47
N PRO A 162 2.93 8.79 16.79
CA PRO A 162 2.63 9.26 15.45
C PRO A 162 2.41 8.10 14.48
N GLN A 163 1.38 8.22 13.63
CA GLN A 163 1.02 7.17 12.68
C GLN A 163 2.15 6.90 11.67
N GLU A 164 2.88 7.94 11.30
CA GLU A 164 4.04 7.89 10.39
C GLU A 164 5.17 7.01 10.95
N ASP A 165 5.44 7.08 12.25
CA ASP A 165 6.49 6.30 12.90
C ASP A 165 6.12 4.81 12.94
N LEU A 166 4.86 4.50 13.27
CA LEU A 166 4.32 3.14 13.19
C LEU A 166 4.42 2.58 11.77
N VAL A 167 4.04 3.37 10.77
CA VAL A 167 4.11 2.96 9.36
C VAL A 167 5.55 2.72 8.93
N ALA A 168 6.49 3.60 9.31
CA ALA A 168 7.90 3.43 9.02
C ALA A 168 8.48 2.17 9.69
N GLN A 169 8.07 1.87 10.93
CA GLN A 169 8.41 0.62 11.61
C GLN A 169 7.89 -0.61 10.86
N GLU A 170 6.64 -0.60 10.41
CA GLU A 170 6.05 -1.70 9.65
C GLU A 170 6.74 -1.91 8.29
N PHE A 171 7.08 -0.85 7.55
CA PHE A 171 7.86 -1.01 6.32
C PHE A 171 9.28 -1.52 6.56
N ARG A 172 9.93 -1.15 7.68
CA ARG A 172 11.22 -1.75 8.07
C ARG A 172 11.08 -3.24 8.34
N ARG A 173 10.02 -3.64 9.06
CA ARG A 173 9.69 -5.06 9.30
C ARG A 173 9.43 -5.80 8.00
N ALA A 174 8.69 -5.19 7.07
CA ALA A 174 8.40 -5.75 5.76
C ALA A 174 9.67 -6.01 4.94
N ARG A 175 10.60 -5.05 4.87
CA ARG A 175 11.89 -5.22 4.20
C ARG A 175 12.71 -6.35 4.80
N LEU A 176 12.87 -6.35 6.12
CA LEU A 176 13.56 -7.44 6.83
C LEU A 176 12.90 -8.80 6.54
N ALA A 177 11.58 -8.83 6.44
CA ALA A 177 10.81 -10.04 6.12
C ALA A 177 11.06 -10.54 4.69
N LEU A 178 11.23 -9.62 3.73
CA LEU A 178 11.55 -9.94 2.34
C LEU A 178 13.02 -10.40 2.16
N GLU A 179 13.96 -9.76 2.88
CA GLU A 179 15.40 -10.00 2.75
C GLU A 179 15.89 -11.24 3.51
N ARG A 180 15.50 -11.36 4.78
CA ARG A 180 16.17 -12.28 5.72
C ARG A 180 15.40 -13.56 5.98
N ALA A 181 14.27 -13.76 5.29
CA ALA A 181 13.31 -14.81 5.59
C ALA A 181 13.13 -15.04 7.12
N PRO A 182 12.77 -14.04 7.93
CA PRO A 182 12.05 -14.34 9.14
C PRO A 182 10.68 -14.83 8.67
N TRP A 183 10.58 -16.14 8.60
CA TRP A 183 9.33 -16.82 8.39
C TRP A 183 8.31 -16.24 9.35
N ARG A 184 7.16 -15.81 8.83
CA ARG A 184 6.04 -15.52 9.71
C ARG A 184 5.85 -16.77 10.60
N PRO A 185 5.78 -16.66 11.93
CA PRO A 185 5.20 -17.77 12.70
C PRO A 185 3.85 -18.05 12.02
N PRO A 186 3.48 -19.32 11.79
CA PRO A 186 2.16 -19.60 11.26
C PRO A 186 1.21 -18.80 12.14
N LEU A 187 0.46 -17.88 11.54
CA LEU A 187 -0.75 -17.45 12.23
C LEU A 187 -1.45 -18.76 12.62
N PRO A 188 -2.20 -18.82 13.73
CA PRO A 188 -3.31 -19.76 13.75
C PRO A 188 -4.17 -19.37 12.55
N GLY A 189 -3.86 -19.95 11.40
CA GLY A 189 -4.40 -19.60 10.10
C GLY A 189 -5.80 -20.10 10.18
N SER A 190 -6.69 -19.22 10.62
CA SER A 190 -8.09 -19.55 10.65
C SER A 190 -8.44 -20.09 9.26
N ARG A 191 -9.31 -21.10 9.18
CA ARG A 191 -9.79 -21.63 7.90
C ARG A 191 -10.26 -20.51 6.96
N GLU A 192 -10.68 -19.37 7.50
CA GLU A 192 -11.04 -18.17 6.76
C GLU A 192 -9.83 -17.45 6.12
N THR A 193 -8.70 -17.29 6.82
CA THR A 193 -7.46 -16.71 6.27
C THR A 193 -6.97 -17.51 5.07
N TRP A 194 -6.86 -18.84 5.21
CA TRP A 194 -6.46 -19.72 4.13
C TRP A 194 -7.39 -19.61 2.92
N ARG A 195 -8.71 -19.64 3.15
CA ARG A 195 -9.72 -19.46 2.09
C ARG A 195 -9.59 -18.12 1.37
N ARG A 196 -9.24 -17.07 2.11
CA ARG A 196 -9.06 -15.72 1.58
C ARG A 196 -7.86 -15.67 0.64
N GLU A 197 -6.72 -16.15 1.09
CA GLU A 197 -5.51 -16.18 0.26
C GLU A 197 -5.69 -17.07 -0.96
N PHE A 198 -6.35 -18.23 -0.80
CA PHE A 198 -6.61 -19.15 -1.91
C PHE A 198 -7.50 -18.51 -2.96
N PHE A 199 -8.56 -17.81 -2.51
CA PHE A 199 -9.44 -17.06 -3.40
C PHE A 199 -8.68 -15.97 -4.17
N VAL A 200 -7.88 -15.15 -3.48
CA VAL A 200 -7.09 -14.07 -4.12
C VAL A 200 -6.12 -14.66 -5.14
N THR A 201 -5.37 -15.70 -4.76
CA THR A 201 -4.42 -16.41 -5.63
C THR A 201 -5.08 -16.90 -6.91
N ARG A 202 -6.19 -17.64 -6.79
CA ARG A 202 -6.91 -18.17 -7.95
C ARG A 202 -7.35 -17.04 -8.88
N ARG A 203 -7.88 -15.95 -8.33
CA ARG A 203 -8.33 -14.80 -9.11
C ARG A 203 -7.18 -14.06 -9.80
N LEU A 204 -6.01 -13.97 -9.16
CA LEU A 204 -4.82 -13.39 -9.78
C LEU A 204 -4.31 -14.27 -10.91
N LYS A 205 -4.23 -15.60 -10.72
CA LYS A 205 -3.92 -16.55 -11.80
C LYS A 205 -4.87 -16.38 -13.00
N ASP A 206 -6.17 -16.25 -12.74
CA ASP A 206 -7.17 -15.98 -13.78
C ASP A 206 -6.94 -14.65 -14.52
N GLN A 207 -6.39 -13.61 -13.87
CA GLN A 207 -6.03 -12.38 -14.57
C GLN A 207 -4.74 -12.54 -15.37
N VAL A 208 -3.72 -13.19 -14.80
CA VAL A 208 -2.44 -13.43 -15.50
C VAL A 208 -2.66 -14.20 -16.80
N MET A 209 -3.56 -15.19 -16.82
CA MET A 209 -3.92 -15.93 -18.03
C MET A 209 -4.58 -15.07 -19.12
N LYS A 210 -5.18 -13.93 -18.77
CA LYS A 210 -5.77 -12.99 -19.74
C LYS A 210 -4.73 -12.05 -20.36
N GLY A 211 -3.50 -12.08 -19.87
CA GLY A 211 -2.41 -11.22 -20.31
C GLY A 211 -2.49 -9.79 -19.77
N GLY A 212 -1.52 -8.99 -20.22
CA GLY A 212 -1.34 -7.60 -19.80
C GLY A 212 -0.58 -7.44 -18.48
N ARG A 213 -0.23 -6.20 -18.17
CA ARG A 213 0.47 -5.86 -16.91
C ARG A 213 -0.52 -5.69 -15.76
N ILE A 214 -0.33 -6.49 -14.72
CA ILE A 214 -1.21 -6.56 -13.54
C ILE A 214 -0.45 -6.08 -12.31
N VAL A 215 -1.07 -5.18 -11.56
CA VAL A 215 -0.64 -4.81 -10.21
C VAL A 215 -1.66 -5.33 -9.20
N HIS A 216 -1.20 -5.95 -8.13
CA HIS A 216 -2.00 -6.31 -6.96
C HIS A 216 -1.58 -5.48 -5.75
N LEU A 217 -2.54 -4.80 -5.13
CA LEU A 217 -2.38 -4.05 -3.90
C LEU A 217 -2.95 -4.85 -2.74
N GLY A 218 -2.12 -5.17 -1.75
CA GLY A 218 -2.53 -5.91 -0.55
C GLY A 218 -1.61 -5.63 0.62
N GLY A 219 -1.99 -6.08 1.82
CA GLY A 219 -1.15 -5.93 3.01
C GLY A 219 0.19 -6.63 2.82
N TRP A 220 1.30 -6.00 3.21
CA TRP A 220 2.64 -6.56 2.99
C TRP A 220 2.83 -7.94 3.63
N GLU A 221 2.08 -8.27 4.70
CA GLU A 221 2.15 -9.58 5.35
C GLU A 221 1.70 -10.74 4.45
N HIS A 222 0.93 -10.46 3.40
CA HIS A 222 0.50 -11.45 2.41
C HIS A 222 1.59 -11.74 1.35
N LEU A 223 2.63 -10.90 1.28
CA LEU A 223 3.67 -10.97 0.25
C LEU A 223 4.99 -11.59 0.76
N ILE A 224 5.05 -11.98 2.03
CA ILE A 224 6.21 -12.61 2.65
C ILE A 224 6.08 -14.14 2.64
N PRO A 225 7.17 -14.91 2.63
CA PRO A 225 7.11 -16.37 2.65
C PRO A 225 6.60 -16.89 4.00
N TRP A 226 5.72 -17.89 3.96
CA TRP A 226 5.23 -18.58 5.15
C TRP A 226 6.05 -19.86 5.41
N ARG A 227 6.15 -20.31 6.68
CA ARG A 227 6.91 -21.53 7.06
C ARG A 227 6.47 -22.77 6.32
N ASP A 228 5.17 -22.94 6.19
CA ASP A 228 4.48 -24.04 5.53
C ASP A 228 4.36 -23.87 4.02
N ARG A 229 4.80 -22.72 3.47
CA ARG A 229 4.58 -22.31 2.07
C ARG A 229 3.10 -22.30 1.67
N ASP A 230 2.20 -22.15 2.63
CA ASP A 230 0.75 -22.25 2.39
C ASP A 230 0.09 -20.87 2.34
N GLY A 231 0.52 -20.06 1.37
CA GLY A 231 0.04 -18.69 1.22
C GLY A 231 0.26 -18.08 -0.17
N LEU A 232 -0.27 -16.88 -0.35
CA LEU A 232 -0.37 -16.15 -1.62
C LEU A 232 0.97 -16.11 -2.37
N ARG A 233 2.07 -15.75 -1.68
CA ARG A 233 3.41 -15.69 -2.29
C ARG A 233 3.82 -17.04 -2.89
N SER A 234 3.70 -18.12 -2.11
CA SER A 234 4.12 -19.45 -2.52
C SER A 234 3.25 -20.00 -3.64
N TRP A 235 1.94 -19.78 -3.58
CA TRP A 235 1.05 -20.26 -4.63
C TRP A 235 1.17 -19.50 -5.96
N LEU A 236 1.76 -18.30 -5.95
CA LEU A 236 2.05 -17.50 -7.14
C LEU A 236 3.49 -17.68 -7.68
N GLU A 237 4.31 -18.55 -7.09
CA GLU A 237 5.73 -18.70 -7.44
C GLU A 237 5.96 -18.97 -8.93
N GLU A 238 5.11 -19.79 -9.56
CA GLU A 238 5.15 -20.10 -11.00
C GLU A 238 4.92 -18.89 -11.90
N GLN A 239 4.17 -17.88 -11.43
CA GLN A 239 3.93 -16.63 -12.17
C GLN A 239 5.12 -15.66 -12.04
N LYS A 240 6.13 -16.00 -11.22
CA LYS A 240 7.31 -15.18 -10.95
C LYS A 240 6.93 -13.73 -10.67
N PRO A 241 6.09 -13.45 -9.65
CA PRO A 241 5.68 -12.07 -9.36
C PRO A 241 6.90 -11.20 -9.00
N TYR A 242 6.90 -9.96 -9.47
CA TYR A 242 7.78 -8.94 -8.91
C TYR A 242 7.15 -8.37 -7.64
N ILE A 243 7.88 -8.34 -6.53
CA ILE A 243 7.38 -7.88 -5.23
C ILE A 243 8.06 -6.55 -4.90
N MET A 244 7.27 -5.56 -4.52
CA MET A 244 7.74 -4.25 -4.05
C MET A 244 6.89 -3.77 -2.87
N LEU A 245 7.41 -2.83 -2.10
CA LEU A 245 6.68 -2.16 -1.02
C LEU A 245 6.19 -0.80 -1.48
N ALA A 246 5.04 -0.38 -0.95
CA ALA A 246 4.44 0.89 -1.34
C ALA A 246 5.33 2.11 -1.06
N ASP A 247 6.16 2.07 0.00
CA ASP A 247 7.07 3.16 0.32
C ASP A 247 8.22 3.35 -0.68
N GLU A 248 8.44 2.40 -1.60
CA GLU A 248 9.31 2.61 -2.77
C GLU A 248 8.75 3.69 -3.71
N GLY A 249 7.45 4.02 -3.61
CA GLY A 249 6.84 5.15 -4.30
C GLY A 249 7.45 6.51 -3.94
N ASP A 250 8.17 6.62 -2.81
CA ASP A 250 8.88 7.83 -2.42
C ASP A 250 10.15 8.07 -3.26
N PHE A 251 10.67 7.06 -3.95
CA PHE A 251 11.85 7.22 -4.82
C PHE A 251 11.53 7.81 -6.19
N PHE A 252 10.24 7.97 -6.51
CA PHE A 252 9.80 8.51 -7.79
C PHE A 252 9.26 9.94 -7.58
N PRO A 253 9.69 10.92 -8.40
CA PRO A 253 9.14 12.26 -8.33
C PRO A 253 7.65 12.25 -8.71
N SER A 254 6.86 13.12 -8.09
CA SER A 254 5.51 13.41 -8.60
C SER A 254 5.65 14.24 -9.87
N GLU A 255 5.24 13.70 -11.02
CA GLU A 255 5.04 14.53 -12.21
C GLU A 255 4.02 15.64 -11.88
N GLY A 256 4.49 16.88 -11.80
CA GLY A 256 3.69 18.05 -11.40
C GLY A 256 4.29 18.95 -10.32
N SER A 257 5.52 18.71 -9.84
CA SER A 257 6.28 19.70 -9.05
C SER A 257 7.32 20.45 -9.88
N GLU A 258 7.01 20.76 -11.15
CA GLU A 258 7.66 21.87 -11.82
C GLU A 258 6.95 23.15 -11.34
N ASN A 259 7.73 24.00 -10.67
CA ASN A 259 7.31 25.24 -10.03
C ASN A 259 6.59 26.20 -11.01
N PRO A 260 5.74 27.11 -10.48
CA PRO A 260 5.25 28.26 -11.23
C PRO A 260 6.38 29.15 -11.79
#